data_AF-A0A972FQD5-F1
#
_entry.id   AF-A0A972FQD5-F1
#
_cell.length_a   1.000
_cell.length_b   1.000
_cell.length_c   1.000
_cell.angle_alpha   90.00
_cell.angle_beta   90.00
_cell.angle_gamma   90.00
#
_symmetry.space_group_name_H-M   'P 1'
#
loop_
_entity.id
_entity.type
_entity.pdbx_description
1 polymer ?
#
loop_
_entity_poly.entity_id
_entity_poly.type
_entity_poly.pdbx_seq_one_letter_code
_entity_poly.pdbx_strand_id
1 'polypeptide(L)'
;MASINLNWKWLYWSYGFTWANDLLPQILENGLKENQLDRSVYVIRLNGPFAIQYPYRATSLLYIGEGNFKQRINSHTKGWLNDLWEIIENHGLTIGVATPRVRNNLSAYKDVEAALIHEFSNLYGTAPINNKQYEYSRLDHNFEVKELREALTIGRGIKHKWAISPMKANKFYHHYHRTHV
;
A
#
# COMPACT_ATOMS: atom_id res chain seq x y z
N MET A 1 -20.95 -7.85 14.15
CA MET A 1 -19.75 -7.49 13.39
C MET A 1 -18.86 -6.64 14.28
N ALA A 2 -17.56 -6.94 14.37
CA ALA A 2 -16.62 -6.14 15.15
C ALA A 2 -16.12 -4.95 14.31
N SER A 3 -15.99 -3.77 14.92
CA SER A 3 -15.33 -2.62 14.29
C SER A 3 -13.81 -2.80 14.39
N ILE A 4 -13.12 -2.57 13.28
CA ILE A 4 -11.65 -2.64 13.20
C ILE A 4 -11.12 -1.21 13.02
N ASN A 5 -10.36 -0.72 14.00
CA ASN A 5 -9.67 0.56 13.88
C ASN A 5 -8.33 0.39 13.14
N LEU A 6 -8.18 1.12 12.04
CA LEU A 6 -6.96 1.12 11.22
C LEU A 6 -6.07 2.30 11.63
N ASN A 7 -5.33 2.15 12.74
CA ASN A 7 -4.33 3.12 13.20
C ASN A 7 -3.07 3.06 12.32
N TRP A 8 -3.09 3.76 11.19
CA TRP A 8 -2.00 3.80 10.23
C TRP A 8 -0.75 4.48 10.78
N LYS A 9 0.39 3.80 10.67
CA LYS A 9 1.72 4.35 10.92
C LYS A 9 2.44 4.54 9.61
N TRP A 10 2.98 5.73 9.41
CA TRP A 10 3.58 6.14 8.14
C TRP A 10 5.10 6.13 8.26
N LEU A 11 5.74 5.39 7.36
CA LEU A 11 7.19 5.22 7.27
C LEU A 11 7.69 5.85 5.98
N TYR A 12 8.90 6.42 6.02
CA TYR A 12 9.61 6.84 4.83
C TYR A 12 10.57 5.73 4.37
N TRP A 13 10.61 5.51 3.06
CA TRP A 13 11.44 4.48 2.46
C TRP A 13 12.20 5.05 1.27
N SER A 14 13.53 5.17 1.42
CA SER A 14 14.42 5.57 0.34
C SER A 14 15.15 4.38 -0.27
N TYR A 15 15.76 4.59 -1.43
CA TYR A 15 16.69 3.64 -2.02
C TYR A 15 17.84 3.33 -1.04
N GLY A 16 18.23 2.05 -0.97
CA GLY A 16 19.29 1.57 -0.07
C GLY A 16 18.88 1.34 1.39
N PHE A 17 17.67 1.76 1.81
CA PHE A 17 17.20 1.52 3.17
C PHE A 17 17.04 0.02 3.44
N THR A 18 17.41 -0.37 4.65
CA THR A 18 17.37 -1.74 5.16
C THR A 18 16.36 -1.89 6.29
N TRP A 19 15.96 -3.14 6.56
CA TRP A 19 15.06 -3.42 7.68
C TRP A 19 15.65 -2.96 9.03
N ALA A 20 16.87 -3.39 9.32
CA ALA A 20 17.46 -3.23 10.65
C ALA A 20 17.84 -1.79 10.96
N ASN A 21 18.40 -1.06 9.99
CA ASN A 21 18.98 0.26 10.24
C ASN A 21 17.99 1.41 9.98
N ASP A 22 16.95 1.19 9.16
CA ASP A 22 16.14 2.30 8.67
C ASP A 22 14.64 2.12 8.96
N LEU A 23 14.07 0.96 8.62
CA LEU A 23 12.62 0.76 8.76
C LEU A 23 12.20 0.35 10.18
N LEU A 24 12.95 -0.56 10.82
CA LEU A 24 12.65 -0.99 12.20
C LEU A 24 12.73 0.16 13.20
N PRO A 25 13.74 1.06 13.18
CA PRO A 25 13.75 2.23 14.04
C PRO A 25 12.50 3.11 13.89
N GLN A 26 12.10 3.42 12.65
CA GLN A 26 10.88 4.20 12.38
C GLN A 26 9.62 3.52 12.91
N ILE A 27 9.51 2.19 12.80
CA ILE A 27 8.40 1.40 13.34
C ILE A 27 8.31 1.57 14.85
N LEU A 28 9.45 1.44 15.55
CA LEU A 28 9.52 1.56 17.01
C LEU A 28 9.19 2.98 17.47
N GLU A 29 9.70 4.00 16.77
CA GLU A 29 9.38 5.41 17.03
C GLU A 29 7.88 5.72 16.83
N ASN A 30 7.24 5.06 15.87
CA ASN A 30 5.80 5.15 15.65
C ASN A 30 4.96 4.33 16.66
N GLY A 31 5.60 3.69 17.65
CA GLY A 31 4.94 2.95 18.73
C GLY A 31 4.47 1.55 18.36
N LEU A 32 4.87 1.02 17.19
CA LEU A 32 4.62 -0.37 16.82
C LEU A 32 5.74 -1.27 17.36
N LYS A 33 5.40 -2.53 17.64
CA LYS A 33 6.37 -3.56 18.02
C LYS A 33 6.61 -4.52 16.85
N GLU A 34 7.85 -5.00 16.70
CA GLU A 34 8.20 -5.92 15.60
C GLU A 34 7.31 -7.18 15.59
N ASN A 35 6.99 -7.73 16.77
CA ASN A 35 6.11 -8.90 16.90
C ASN A 35 4.64 -8.66 16.50
N GLN A 36 4.22 -7.42 16.26
CA GLN A 36 2.89 -7.11 15.75
C GLN A 36 2.85 -7.14 14.21
N LEU A 37 4.00 -7.22 13.54
CA LEU A 37 4.10 -7.07 12.10
C LEU A 37 3.94 -8.37 11.31
N ASP A 38 3.83 -9.51 12.00
CA ASP A 38 3.57 -10.82 11.38
C ASP A 38 2.20 -10.88 10.69
N ARG A 39 1.27 -10.04 11.14
CA ARG A 39 -0.11 -9.92 10.62
C ARG A 39 -0.44 -8.45 10.44
N SER A 40 0.16 -7.87 9.41
CA SER A 40 -0.01 -6.46 9.08
C SER A 40 -0.77 -6.30 7.76
N VAL A 41 -1.32 -5.12 7.56
CA VAL A 41 -1.74 -4.63 6.25
C VAL A 41 -0.95 -3.35 5.98
N TYR A 42 -0.53 -3.14 4.74
CA TYR A 42 0.26 -1.99 4.37
C TYR A 42 -0.04 -1.51 2.96
N VAL A 43 0.25 -0.23 2.73
CA VAL A 43 0.15 0.42 1.42
C VAL A 43 1.49 1.06 1.08
N ILE A 44 1.89 1.00 -0.19
CA ILE A 44 3.10 1.66 -0.69
C ILE A 44 2.66 2.79 -1.63
N ARG A 45 3.19 3.98 -1.39
CA ARG A 45 2.89 5.20 -2.15
C ARG A 45 4.16 5.82 -2.69
N LEU A 46 4.08 6.38 -3.90
CA LEU A 46 5.03 7.36 -4.40
C LEU A 46 5.04 8.59 -3.49
N ASN A 47 6.22 9.13 -3.26
CA ASN A 47 6.37 10.44 -2.68
C ASN A 47 6.76 11.47 -3.76
N GLY A 48 6.61 12.76 -3.45
CA GLY A 48 6.98 13.85 -4.36
C GLY A 48 5.90 14.24 -5.38
N PRO A 49 6.29 14.85 -6.52
CA PRO A 49 5.33 15.49 -7.43
C PRO A 49 4.59 14.52 -8.36
N PHE A 50 4.87 13.22 -8.28
CA PHE A 50 4.37 12.21 -9.21
C PHE A 50 3.24 11.36 -8.60
N ALA A 51 2.27 11.04 -9.43
CA ALA A 51 1.21 10.07 -9.20
C ALA A 51 1.14 9.11 -10.39
N ILE A 52 0.50 7.95 -10.19
CA ILE A 52 0.10 7.08 -11.29
C ILE A 52 -1.28 7.51 -11.77
N GLN A 53 -1.44 7.72 -13.07
CA GLN A 53 -2.75 7.85 -13.68
C GLN A 53 -3.41 6.48 -13.66
N TYR A 54 -4.61 6.36 -13.08
CA TYR A 54 -5.48 5.19 -13.19
C TYR A 54 -6.73 5.56 -14.02
N PRO A 55 -7.59 4.61 -14.43
CA PRO A 55 -8.74 4.89 -15.32
C PRO A 55 -9.61 6.07 -14.88
N TYR A 56 -9.93 6.19 -13.59
CA TYR A 56 -10.85 7.25 -13.13
C TYR A 56 -10.14 8.53 -12.65
N ARG A 57 -8.96 8.40 -12.02
CA ARG A 57 -8.20 9.55 -11.49
C ARG A 57 -6.76 9.13 -11.13
N ALA A 58 -5.89 10.09 -10.87
CA ALA A 58 -4.52 9.82 -10.45
C ALA A 58 -4.39 9.63 -8.92
N THR A 59 -3.44 8.79 -8.48
CA THR A 59 -3.02 8.66 -7.07
C THR A 59 -1.58 8.17 -6.96
N SER A 60 -0.91 8.47 -5.85
CA SER A 60 0.45 7.98 -5.58
C SER A 60 0.50 6.53 -5.14
N LEU A 61 -0.62 5.91 -4.79
CA LEU A 61 -0.64 4.53 -4.31
C LEU A 61 -0.24 3.56 -5.42
N LEU A 62 0.71 2.68 -5.12
CA LEU A 62 1.26 1.68 -6.04
C LEU A 62 0.82 0.26 -5.70
N TYR A 63 0.63 -0.02 -4.42
CA TYR A 63 0.47 -1.38 -3.93
C TYR A 63 -0.23 -1.41 -2.57
N ILE A 64 -1.07 -2.42 -2.38
CA ILE A 64 -1.69 -2.80 -1.11
C ILE A 64 -1.26 -4.24 -0.82
N GLY A 65 -0.85 -4.55 0.41
CA GLY A 65 -0.46 -5.91 0.77
C GLY A 65 -0.76 -6.29 2.21
N GLU A 66 -0.82 -7.59 2.46
CA GLU A 66 -0.94 -8.18 3.80
C GLU A 66 0.25 -9.08 4.20
N GLY A 67 0.27 -9.45 5.49
CA GLY A 67 1.08 -10.54 6.03
C GLY A 67 2.25 -10.08 6.89
N ASN A 68 3.33 -10.87 6.86
CA ASN A 68 4.56 -10.56 7.58
C ASN A 68 5.28 -9.38 6.91
N PHE A 69 5.19 -8.20 7.53
CA PHE A 69 5.68 -6.96 6.94
C PHE A 69 7.17 -7.03 6.57
N LYS A 70 8.01 -7.55 7.48
CA LYS A 70 9.47 -7.67 7.29
C LYS A 70 9.81 -8.50 6.07
N GLN A 71 9.23 -9.69 5.97
CA GLN A 71 9.46 -10.59 4.84
C GLN A 71 8.96 -9.96 3.53
N ARG A 72 7.78 -9.34 3.55
CA ARG A 72 7.18 -8.69 2.38
C ARG A 72 8.01 -7.53 1.87
N ILE A 73 8.44 -6.63 2.75
CA ILE A 73 9.29 -5.48 2.41
C ILE A 73 10.59 -5.95 1.77
N ASN A 74 11.28 -6.92 2.39
CA ASN A 74 12.49 -7.49 1.81
C ASN A 74 12.25 -8.12 0.43
N SER A 75 11.10 -8.76 0.23
CA SER A 75 10.72 -9.32 -1.07
C SER A 75 10.46 -8.23 -2.11
N HIS A 76 9.84 -7.11 -1.73
CA HIS A 76 9.59 -5.99 -2.64
C HIS A 76 10.90 -5.33 -3.06
N THR A 77 11.84 -5.10 -2.13
CA THR A 77 13.18 -4.56 -2.41
C THR A 77 13.92 -5.42 -3.43
N LYS A 78 13.91 -6.75 -3.24
CA LYS A 78 14.60 -7.70 -4.14
C LYS A 78 13.86 -7.92 -5.46
N GLY A 79 12.59 -7.53 -5.53
CA GLY A 79 11.71 -7.74 -6.67
C GLY A 79 11.42 -6.44 -7.39
N TRP A 80 10.14 -6.11 -7.51
CA TRP A 80 9.66 -5.08 -8.41
C TRP A 80 10.08 -3.65 -8.06
N LEU A 81 10.47 -3.38 -6.81
CA LEU A 81 10.90 -2.03 -6.40
C LEU A 81 12.26 -1.66 -6.99
N ASN A 82 13.16 -2.63 -7.23
CA ASN A 82 14.45 -2.34 -7.85
C ASN A 82 14.29 -1.63 -9.19
N ASP A 83 13.36 -2.08 -10.04
CA ASP A 83 13.12 -1.43 -11.33
C ASP A 83 12.34 -0.10 -11.20
N LEU A 84 11.73 0.15 -10.04
CA LEU A 84 11.04 1.41 -9.78
C LEU A 84 12.03 2.47 -9.29
N TRP A 85 13.06 2.09 -8.52
CA TRP A 85 14.04 3.00 -7.93
C TRP A 85 14.76 3.85 -8.96
N GLU A 86 15.06 3.30 -10.15
CA GLU A 86 15.63 4.05 -11.27
C GLU A 86 14.75 5.23 -11.72
N ILE A 87 13.43 5.15 -11.52
CA ILE A 87 12.46 6.17 -11.96
C ILE A 87 12.24 7.22 -10.86
N ILE A 88 12.23 6.79 -9.60
CA ILE A 88 11.80 7.62 -8.47
C ILE A 88 12.96 8.16 -7.63
N GLU A 89 14.19 7.78 -7.97
CA GLU A 89 15.52 8.10 -7.43
C GLU A 89 15.53 8.99 -6.17
N ASN A 90 15.19 10.28 -6.29
CA ASN A 90 15.33 11.28 -5.22
C ASN A 90 14.09 11.52 -4.35
N HIS A 91 12.94 10.92 -4.67
CA HIS A 91 11.69 11.23 -3.98
C HIS A 91 11.32 10.22 -2.90
N GLY A 92 11.83 8.99 -2.99
CA GLY A 92 11.49 7.92 -2.05
C GLY A 92 10.03 7.47 -2.16
N LEU A 93 9.64 6.65 -1.20
CA LEU A 93 8.30 6.11 -1.03
C LEU A 93 7.80 6.42 0.37
N THR A 94 6.48 6.37 0.52
CA THR A 94 5.81 6.41 1.81
C THR A 94 5.04 5.11 2.01
N ILE A 95 5.22 4.48 3.16
CA ILE A 95 4.53 3.22 3.50
C ILE A 95 3.58 3.49 4.66
N GLY A 96 2.30 3.18 4.48
CA GLY A 96 1.34 3.15 5.58
C GLY A 96 1.21 1.72 6.08
N VAL A 97 1.37 1.48 7.37
CA VAL A 97 1.25 0.15 8.00
C VAL A 97 0.21 0.19 9.11
N ALA A 98 -0.69 -0.78 9.11
CA ALA A 98 -1.63 -1.02 10.21
C ALA A 98 -1.56 -2.48 10.67
N THR A 99 -1.87 -2.72 11.95
CA THR A 99 -1.88 -4.05 12.56
C THR A 99 -3.27 -4.36 13.11
N PRO A 100 -4.27 -4.57 12.22
CA PRO A 100 -5.65 -4.79 12.65
C PRO A 100 -5.76 -6.06 13.51
N ARG A 101 -6.47 -5.96 14.63
CA ARG A 101 -6.68 -7.06 15.58
C ARG A 101 -8.14 -7.15 15.96
N VAL A 102 -8.69 -8.35 15.83
CA VAL A 102 -10.04 -8.67 16.29
C VAL A 102 -9.94 -9.89 17.21
N ARG A 103 -10.69 -9.85 18.32
CA ARG A 103 -10.74 -10.96 19.26
C ARG A 103 -11.19 -12.23 18.53
N ASN A 104 -10.43 -13.31 18.70
CA ASN A 104 -10.69 -14.64 18.09
C ASN A 104 -10.70 -14.67 16.56
N ASN A 105 -10.14 -13.65 15.89
CA ASN A 105 -9.98 -13.68 14.44
C ASN A 105 -8.51 -13.42 14.05
N LEU A 106 -7.87 -14.46 13.52
CA LEU A 106 -6.48 -14.42 13.09
C LEU A 106 -6.32 -13.85 11.67
N SER A 107 -7.38 -13.81 10.87
CA SER A 107 -7.40 -13.39 9.46
C SER A 107 -7.99 -12.01 9.22
N ALA A 108 -8.34 -11.25 10.27
CA ALA A 108 -8.93 -9.90 10.15
C ALA A 108 -8.13 -8.96 9.23
N TYR A 109 -6.82 -9.12 9.18
CA TYR A 109 -5.93 -8.33 8.34
C TYR A 109 -6.05 -8.63 6.83
N LYS A 110 -6.49 -9.85 6.46
CA LYS A 110 -6.83 -10.22 5.07
C LYS A 110 -8.14 -9.56 4.63
N ASP A 111 -9.12 -9.51 5.54
CA ASP A 111 -10.39 -8.83 5.27
C ASP A 111 -10.18 -7.33 5.05
N VAL A 112 -9.26 -6.72 5.80
CA VAL A 112 -8.85 -5.32 5.59
C VAL A 112 -8.18 -5.12 4.22
N GLU A 113 -7.27 -6.01 3.81
CA GLU A 113 -6.64 -5.92 2.49
C GLU A 113 -7.68 -5.99 1.36
N ALA A 114 -8.58 -6.97 1.42
CA ALA A 114 -9.67 -7.10 0.46
C ALA A 114 -10.53 -5.82 0.42
N ALA A 115 -10.91 -5.28 1.59
CA ALA A 115 -11.67 -4.03 1.69
C ALA A 115 -10.92 -2.85 1.06
N LEU A 116 -9.61 -2.73 1.28
CA LEU A 116 -8.76 -1.69 0.69
C LEU A 116 -8.68 -1.82 -0.84
N ILE A 117 -8.50 -3.04 -1.37
CA ILE A 117 -8.45 -3.28 -2.82
C ILE A 117 -9.79 -2.96 -3.47
N HIS A 118 -10.90 -3.37 -2.86
CA HIS A 118 -12.24 -3.06 -3.35
C HIS A 118 -12.52 -1.55 -3.34
N GLU A 119 -12.23 -0.86 -2.23
CA GLU A 119 -12.43 0.58 -2.15
C GLU A 119 -11.50 1.34 -3.11
N PHE A 120 -10.27 0.86 -3.30
CA PHE A 120 -9.37 1.42 -4.31
C PHE A 120 -9.95 1.27 -5.72
N SER A 121 -10.47 0.09 -6.07
CA SER A 121 -11.14 -0.14 -7.36
C SER A 121 -12.33 0.78 -7.58
N ASN A 122 -13.18 0.93 -6.56
CA ASN A 122 -14.32 1.84 -6.62
C ASN A 122 -13.88 3.29 -6.87
N LEU A 123 -12.75 3.70 -6.30
CA LEU A 123 -12.23 5.06 -6.45
C LEU A 123 -11.50 5.29 -7.77
N TYR A 124 -10.72 4.32 -8.24
CA TYR A 124 -9.71 4.53 -9.30
C TYR A 124 -9.97 3.69 -10.57
N GLY A 125 -10.92 2.76 -10.54
CA GLY A 125 -11.39 1.96 -11.69
C GLY A 125 -10.59 0.69 -11.97
N THR A 126 -9.67 0.32 -11.09
CA THR A 126 -8.77 -0.83 -11.23
C THR A 126 -8.11 -1.18 -9.89
N ALA A 127 -7.46 -2.33 -9.77
CA ALA A 127 -6.56 -2.61 -8.65
C ALA A 127 -5.26 -1.77 -8.78
N PRO A 128 -4.51 -1.54 -7.68
CA PRO A 128 -3.23 -0.83 -7.77
C PRO A 128 -2.26 -1.52 -8.74
N ILE A 129 -1.36 -0.74 -9.33
CA ILE A 129 -0.49 -1.18 -10.45
C ILE A 129 0.27 -2.50 -10.19
N ASN A 130 0.65 -2.79 -8.95
CA ASN A 130 1.37 -4.02 -8.59
C ASN A 130 0.52 -5.10 -7.88
N ASN A 131 -0.78 -4.88 -7.72
CA ASN A 131 -1.72 -5.89 -7.25
C ASN A 131 -2.19 -6.75 -8.43
N LYS A 132 -1.80 -8.03 -8.44
CA LYS A 132 -2.02 -8.92 -9.61
C LYS A 132 -3.46 -9.42 -9.77
N GLN A 133 -4.29 -9.32 -8.73
CA GLN A 133 -5.64 -9.86 -8.69
C GLN A 133 -6.51 -9.10 -7.68
N TYR A 134 -7.82 -9.10 -7.91
CA TYR A 134 -8.79 -8.76 -6.88
C TYR A 134 -8.89 -9.94 -5.90
N GLU A 135 -8.56 -9.69 -4.63
CA GLU A 135 -8.84 -10.66 -3.58
C GLU A 135 -10.27 -10.45 -3.10
N TYR A 136 -11.14 -11.43 -3.35
CA TYR A 136 -12.51 -11.44 -2.87
C TYR A 136 -12.53 -12.12 -1.50
N SER A 137 -12.47 -11.34 -0.42
CA SER A 137 -12.82 -11.87 0.91
C SER A 137 -14.32 -11.74 1.15
N ARG A 138 -14.89 -12.67 1.90
CA ARG A 138 -16.20 -12.49 2.54
C ARG A 138 -15.99 -11.44 3.62
N LEU A 139 -16.37 -10.19 3.32
CA LEU A 139 -16.23 -9.08 4.25
C LEU A 139 -17.15 -9.27 5.48
N ASP A 140 -16.72 -10.09 6.44
CA ASP A 140 -17.45 -10.39 7.67
C ASP A 140 -17.28 -9.27 8.74
N HIS A 141 -16.59 -8.18 8.38
CA HIS A 141 -16.25 -7.06 9.25
C HIS A 141 -16.72 -5.72 8.68
N ASN A 142 -17.10 -4.82 9.59
CA ASN A 142 -17.39 -3.43 9.24
C ASN A 142 -16.14 -2.59 9.43
N PHE A 143 -15.87 -1.73 8.45
CA PHE A 143 -14.77 -0.77 8.47
C PHE A 143 -15.35 0.63 8.32
N GLU A 144 -14.76 1.60 9.02
CA GLU A 144 -15.05 2.99 8.69
C GLU A 144 -14.41 3.32 7.33
N VAL A 145 -15.22 3.67 6.34
CA VAL A 145 -14.76 4.05 5.00
C VAL A 145 -13.71 5.16 5.06
N LYS A 146 -13.79 6.04 6.06
CA LYS A 146 -12.82 7.11 6.29
C LYS A 146 -11.41 6.57 6.58
N GLU A 147 -11.30 5.54 7.43
CA GLU A 147 -10.01 4.93 7.80
C GLU A 147 -9.38 4.15 6.64
N LEU A 148 -10.21 3.50 5.81
CA LEU A 148 -9.74 2.90 4.55
C LEU A 148 -9.21 3.99 3.61
N ARG A 149 -10.01 5.05 3.39
CA ARG A 149 -9.65 6.14 2.48
C ARG A 149 -8.43 6.93 2.94
N GLU A 150 -8.13 6.99 4.23
CA GLU A 150 -6.88 7.58 4.73
C GLU A 150 -5.65 6.91 4.08
N ALA A 151 -5.68 5.59 3.95
CA ALA A 151 -4.61 4.81 3.31
C ALA A 151 -4.70 4.72 1.79
N LEU A 152 -5.83 5.08 1.17
CA LEU A 152 -5.98 5.07 -0.29
C LEU A 152 -5.86 6.43 -0.97
N THR A 153 -6.15 7.50 -0.22
CA THR A 153 -6.17 8.87 -0.75
C THR A 153 -5.02 9.67 -0.20
N ILE A 154 -4.61 10.66 -0.99
CA ILE A 154 -3.54 11.55 -0.60
C ILE A 154 -4.10 12.51 0.47
N GLY A 155 -3.34 12.75 1.53
CA GLY A 155 -3.76 13.63 2.62
C GLY A 155 -4.16 15.02 2.13
N ARG A 156 -5.06 15.70 2.86
CA ARG A 156 -5.53 17.04 2.50
C ARG A 156 -4.34 18.00 2.35
N GLY A 157 -4.29 18.74 1.24
CA GLY A 157 -3.28 19.76 0.96
C GLY A 157 -2.11 19.31 0.09
N ILE A 158 -1.94 18.00 -0.14
CA ILE A 158 -0.91 17.47 -1.04
C ILE A 158 -1.46 17.48 -2.47
N LYS A 159 -0.70 18.06 -3.41
CA LYS A 159 -1.03 18.08 -4.84
C LYS A 159 0.12 17.49 -5.63
N HIS A 160 -0.11 16.34 -6.27
CA HIS A 160 0.81 15.86 -7.29
C HIS A 160 0.71 16.77 -8.51
N LYS A 161 1.87 17.08 -9.10
CA LYS A 161 1.97 17.96 -10.27
C LYS A 161 1.90 17.17 -11.57
N TRP A 162 2.26 15.89 -11.53
CA TRP A 162 2.35 15.01 -12.68
C TRP A 162 1.66 13.68 -12.39
N ALA A 163 0.93 13.17 -13.37
CA ALA A 163 0.43 11.80 -13.39
C ALA A 163 1.10 11.05 -14.56
N ILE A 164 1.64 9.86 -14.28
CA ILE A 164 2.33 9.03 -15.27
C ILE A 164 1.63 7.68 -15.43
N SER A 165 1.79 7.05 -16.58
CA SER A 165 1.31 5.68 -16.84
C SER A 165 2.39 4.89 -17.57
N PRO A 166 2.54 3.58 -17.29
CA PRO A 166 3.52 2.76 -17.99
C PRO A 166 3.20 2.71 -19.50
N MET A 167 4.23 2.83 -20.34
CA MET A 167 4.13 2.55 -21.78
C MET A 167 4.27 1.05 -22.05
N LYS A 168 3.91 0.58 -23.25
CA LYS A 168 3.99 -0.84 -23.64
C LYS A 168 5.34 -1.50 -23.39
N ALA A 169 6.44 -0.76 -23.53
CA ALA A 169 7.79 -1.26 -23.28
C ALA A 169 8.13 -1.42 -21.79
N ASN A 170 7.33 -0.85 -20.89
CA ASN A 170 7.56 -0.92 -19.46
C ASN A 170 7.02 -2.25 -18.89
N LYS A 171 7.82 -2.93 -18.06
CA LYS A 171 7.46 -4.21 -17.40
C LYS A 171 6.15 -4.17 -16.60
N PHE A 172 5.76 -3.00 -16.11
CA PHE A 172 4.52 -2.82 -15.36
C PHE A 172 3.28 -2.68 -16.27
N TYR A 173 3.43 -2.52 -17.58
CA TYR A 173 2.30 -2.27 -18.50
C TYR A 173 1.22 -3.34 -18.43
N HIS A 174 1.62 -4.61 -18.53
CA HIS A 174 0.66 -5.72 -18.48
C HIS A 174 -0.02 -5.83 -17.12
N HIS A 175 0.70 -5.55 -16.02
CA HIS A 175 0.12 -5.55 -14.68
C HIS A 175 -0.88 -4.42 -14.50
N TYR A 176 -0.51 -3.22 -14.92
CA TYR A 176 -1.35 -2.02 -14.90
C TYR A 176 -2.68 -2.27 -15.64
N HIS A 177 -2.64 -2.74 -16.88
CA HIS A 177 -3.85 -2.94 -17.68
C HIS A 177 -4.68 -4.18 -17.31
N ARG A 178 -4.15 -5.13 -16.53
CA ARG A 178 -4.81 -6.42 -16.27
C ARG A 178 -6.15 -6.30 -15.56
N THR A 179 -6.30 -5.31 -14.69
CA THR A 179 -7.47 -5.16 -13.80
C THR A 179 -8.32 -3.93 -14.13
N HIS A 180 -8.00 -3.25 -15.23
CA HIS A 180 -8.85 -2.22 -15.82
C HIS A 180 -10.16 -2.87 -16.26
N VAL A 181 -11.27 -2.35 -15.77
CA VAL A 181 -12.62 -2.78 -16.14
C VAL A 181 -13.13 -1.90 -17.27
#